data_AF-A0A523DIG9-F1
#
_entry.id   AF-A0A523DIG9-F1
#
_cell.length_a   1.000
_cell.length_b   1.000
_cell.length_c   1.000
_cell.angle_alpha   90.00
_cell.angle_beta   90.00
_cell.angle_gamma   90.00
#
_symmetry.space_group_name_H-M   'P 1'
#
loop_
_entity.id
_entity.type
_entity.pdbx_description
1 polymer ?
#
loop_
_entity_poly.entity_id
_entity_poly.type
_entity_poly.pdbx_seq_one_letter_code
_entity_poly.pdbx_strand_id
1 'polypeptide(L)'
;MTFRDWFRPPRHVLTIFLSVAVVSAGALGWLSWLLVAQDRALEVQRRQARLEQAADRATAIMQGALADLELQLTSSSARTSEPPPGVVIVISGPTGVIEVVHPDGGLLYYPEPGQAPEAPTAPFIEAEQAEFARRDLVAAGNLYTALASGTDTAVRAGALAGLARIRRKGQYPDAALAAYDELAELSGVRVAGLPPGLVARTGRARVLEDTGRASELRDEAARLDEELRSGRWQLTKSQHQFYSAEARRWLGQPELEMDTADREAEALADAVQWLWDERPWEEGPSPEPAARRLVQMGGMPVLAVWNASPESLRVGVAGPSYLAALGHEAIPDNDLEWTLSDPAGRVVLGEPSTSPLAVRTAAASRLPWSLQVYSAAGPDLSPTSPRQGLLLWVLAVLAVVWMTGAYFIVRAISRELAVERLQSDFVAGVSHEFRSPLSSLSQIAEMLVSNRFASDDLRRQSYDVLARETDRLRRLVEGLLDFGRFTTGGAVYHFEPVDIGAFLETVISEFRARAAA
;
A
#
# COMPACT_ATOMS: atom_id res chain seq x y z
N MET A 1 -0.57 64.92 -46.64
CA MET A 1 -0.58 63.91 -45.55
C MET A 1 0.65 63.04 -45.73
N THR A 2 1.65 63.23 -44.89
CA THR A 2 2.97 62.61 -45.00
C THR A 2 3.04 61.29 -44.21
N PHE A 3 3.82 60.33 -44.72
CA PHE A 3 4.11 58.97 -44.21
C PHE A 3 4.52 58.88 -42.72
N ARG A 4 4.69 60.02 -42.05
CA ARG A 4 5.17 60.18 -40.67
C ARG A 4 4.07 60.02 -39.62
N ASP A 5 2.78 60.15 -39.99
CA ASP A 5 1.65 59.98 -39.07
C ASP A 5 1.25 58.52 -38.84
N TRP A 6 1.77 57.58 -39.63
CA TRP A 6 1.45 56.15 -39.51
C TRP A 6 2.23 55.44 -38.39
N PHE A 7 3.33 56.04 -37.92
CA PHE A 7 4.27 55.40 -36.98
C PHE A 7 4.20 55.92 -35.53
N ARG A 8 3.19 56.70 -35.15
CA ARG A 8 2.94 56.97 -33.72
C ARG A 8 2.17 55.79 -33.13
N PRO A 9 2.78 54.92 -32.29
CA PRO A 9 2.04 53.81 -31.73
C PRO A 9 0.97 54.39 -30.80
N PRO A 10 -0.33 54.20 -31.08
CA PRO A 10 -1.36 54.67 -30.18
C PRO A 10 -1.21 53.89 -28.87
N ARG A 11 -1.31 54.57 -27.73
CA ARG A 11 -1.37 53.92 -26.40
C ARG A 11 -2.37 52.74 -26.37
N HIS A 12 -3.39 52.82 -27.23
CA HIS A 12 -4.42 51.81 -27.48
C HIS A 12 -3.87 50.46 -27.97
N VAL A 13 -2.82 50.43 -28.80
CA VAL A 13 -2.25 49.18 -29.34
C VAL A 13 -1.51 48.40 -28.24
N LEU A 14 -0.75 49.10 -27.40
CA LEU A 14 -0.10 48.49 -26.23
C LEU A 14 -1.14 47.93 -25.26
N THR A 15 -2.20 48.68 -24.97
CA THR A 15 -3.27 48.20 -24.10
C THR A 15 -4.00 47.00 -24.71
N ILE A 16 -4.27 46.98 -26.02
CA ILE A 16 -4.92 45.84 -26.68
C ILE A 16 -4.03 44.60 -26.60
N PHE A 17 -2.74 44.72 -26.93
CA PHE A 17 -1.79 43.60 -26.85
C PHE A 17 -1.71 43.03 -25.44
N LEU A 18 -1.58 43.89 -24.42
CA LEU A 18 -1.51 43.47 -23.02
C LEU A 18 -2.84 42.84 -22.53
N SER A 19 -3.97 43.33 -23.03
CA SER A 19 -5.29 42.77 -22.71
C SER A 19 -5.46 41.37 -23.28
N VAL A 20 -5.11 41.17 -24.56
CA VAL A 20 -5.17 39.86 -25.22
C VAL A 20 -4.21 38.87 -24.55
N ALA A 21 -3.04 39.33 -24.11
CA ALA A 21 -2.07 38.55 -23.36
C ALA A 21 -2.66 37.97 -22.07
N VAL A 22 -3.21 38.85 -21.24
CA VAL A 22 -3.73 38.51 -19.92
C VAL A 22 -4.93 37.58 -20.04
N VAL A 23 -5.83 37.84 -20.99
CA VAL A 23 -7.00 36.98 -21.25
C VAL A 23 -6.55 35.59 -21.73
N SER A 24 -5.58 35.51 -22.64
CA SER A 24 -5.07 34.23 -23.15
C SER A 24 -4.36 33.42 -22.07
N ALA A 25 -3.54 34.07 -21.23
CA ALA A 25 -2.86 33.42 -20.12
C ALA A 25 -3.85 32.95 -19.03
N GLY A 26 -4.86 33.76 -18.73
CA GLY A 26 -5.94 33.39 -17.81
C GLY A 26 -6.74 32.19 -18.32
N ALA A 27 -7.08 32.17 -19.62
CA ALA A 27 -7.78 31.05 -20.25
C ALA A 27 -6.96 29.75 -20.21
N LEU A 28 -5.66 29.81 -20.50
CA LEU A 28 -4.77 28.64 -20.42
C LEU A 28 -4.61 28.13 -18.99
N GLY A 29 -4.43 29.03 -18.01
CA GLY A 29 -4.36 28.66 -16.60
C GLY A 29 -5.66 28.01 -16.10
N TRP A 30 -6.80 28.59 -16.48
CA TRP A 30 -8.12 28.04 -16.16
C TRP A 30 -8.34 26.65 -16.77
N LEU A 31 -8.03 26.48 -18.06
CA LEU A 31 -8.18 25.20 -18.76
C LEU A 31 -7.25 24.13 -18.17
N SER A 32 -6.04 24.51 -17.78
CA SER A 32 -5.07 23.62 -17.14
C SER A 32 -5.53 23.17 -15.76
N TRP A 33 -6.06 24.09 -14.94
CA TRP A 33 -6.64 23.75 -13.64
C TRP A 33 -7.85 22.83 -13.78
N LEU A 34 -8.74 23.11 -14.75
CA LEU A 34 -9.92 22.28 -15.03
C LEU A 34 -9.54 20.85 -15.43
N LEU A 35 -8.51 20.68 -16.28
CA LEU A 35 -7.98 19.37 -16.67
C LEU A 35 -7.45 18.58 -15.47
N VAL A 36 -6.68 19.22 -14.58
CA VAL A 36 -6.13 18.56 -13.39
C VAL A 36 -7.23 18.17 -12.41
N ALA A 37 -8.24 19.03 -12.22
CA ALA A 37 -9.38 18.72 -11.36
C ALA A 37 -10.17 17.51 -11.90
N GLN A 38 -10.33 17.43 -13.22
CA GLN A 38 -11.01 16.30 -13.88
C GLN A 38 -10.21 14.99 -13.76
N ASP A 39 -8.89 15.04 -13.92
CA ASP A 39 -8.02 13.85 -13.82
C ASP A 39 -8.05 13.28 -12.40
N ARG A 40 -7.96 14.13 -11.38
CA ARG A 40 -8.09 13.70 -9.96
C ARG A 40 -9.43 13.04 -9.67
N ALA A 41 -10.53 13.61 -10.18
CA ALA A 41 -11.86 13.04 -10.01
C ALA A 41 -11.97 11.65 -10.68
N LEU A 42 -11.40 11.50 -11.88
CA LEU A 42 -11.35 10.23 -12.60
C LEU A 42 -10.48 9.19 -11.90
N GLU A 43 -9.34 9.58 -11.33
CA GLU A 43 -8.47 8.68 -10.57
C GLU A 43 -9.17 8.14 -9.32
N VAL A 44 -9.87 9.00 -8.55
CA VAL A 44 -10.66 8.57 -7.39
C VAL A 44 -11.76 7.61 -7.80
N GLN A 45 -12.51 7.92 -8.88
CA GLN A 45 -13.54 7.02 -9.40
C GLN A 45 -12.97 5.68 -9.87
N ARG A 46 -11.82 5.67 -10.57
CA ARG A 46 -11.16 4.43 -11.01
C ARG A 46 -10.65 3.60 -9.85
N ARG A 47 -10.07 4.23 -8.83
CA ARG A 47 -9.65 3.53 -7.61
C ARG A 47 -10.87 2.86 -6.98
N GLN A 48 -11.94 3.62 -6.72
CA GLN A 48 -13.18 3.11 -6.16
C GLN A 48 -13.76 1.93 -6.97
N ALA A 49 -13.89 2.11 -8.29
CA ALA A 49 -14.41 1.08 -9.18
C ALA A 49 -13.55 -0.20 -9.18
N ARG A 50 -12.22 -0.08 -9.07
CA ARG A 50 -11.31 -1.23 -8.96
C ARG A 50 -11.58 -2.04 -7.69
N LEU A 51 -11.82 -1.38 -6.56
CA LEU A 51 -12.07 -2.09 -5.30
C LEU A 51 -13.45 -2.72 -5.28
N GLU A 52 -14.46 -2.03 -5.83
CA GLU A 52 -15.79 -2.62 -5.99
C GLU A 52 -15.73 -3.87 -6.87
N GLN A 53 -15.03 -3.79 -8.01
CA GLN A 53 -14.83 -4.93 -8.90
C GLN A 53 -14.03 -6.06 -8.23
N ALA A 54 -12.99 -5.73 -7.45
CA ALA A 54 -12.21 -6.70 -6.69
C ALA A 54 -13.06 -7.38 -5.62
N ALA A 55 -13.86 -6.63 -4.86
CA ALA A 55 -14.76 -7.16 -3.84
C ALA A 55 -15.86 -8.05 -4.44
N ASP A 56 -16.43 -7.69 -5.59
CA ASP A 56 -17.42 -8.51 -6.29
C ASP A 56 -16.81 -9.81 -6.81
N ARG A 57 -15.62 -9.72 -7.44
CA ARG A 57 -14.89 -10.90 -7.90
C ARG A 57 -14.52 -11.81 -6.73
N ALA A 58 -13.99 -11.25 -5.65
CA ALA A 58 -13.60 -12.00 -4.47
C ALA A 58 -14.80 -12.70 -3.83
N THR A 59 -15.93 -11.99 -3.73
CA THR A 59 -17.20 -12.57 -3.26
C THR A 59 -17.63 -13.75 -4.12
N ALA A 60 -17.58 -13.62 -5.46
CA ALA A 60 -17.96 -14.69 -6.37
C ALA A 60 -17.05 -15.92 -6.25
N ILE A 61 -15.73 -15.72 -6.11
CA ILE A 61 -14.75 -16.80 -5.90
C ILE A 61 -15.02 -17.51 -4.56
N MET A 62 -15.17 -16.76 -3.47
CA MET A 62 -15.46 -17.32 -2.15
C MET A 62 -16.79 -18.07 -2.11
N GLN A 63 -17.83 -17.55 -2.79
CA GLN A 63 -19.11 -18.25 -2.94
C GLN A 63 -18.96 -19.55 -3.72
N GLY A 64 -18.16 -19.54 -4.81
CA GLY A 64 -17.86 -20.72 -5.62
C GLY A 64 -17.16 -21.80 -4.80
N ALA A 65 -16.07 -21.45 -4.12
CA ALA A 65 -15.32 -22.38 -3.27
C ALA A 65 -16.19 -23.01 -2.18
N LEU A 66 -17.08 -22.23 -1.57
CA LEU A 66 -17.99 -22.73 -0.54
C LEU A 66 -19.08 -23.62 -1.12
N ALA A 67 -19.62 -23.30 -2.30
CA ALA A 67 -20.57 -24.14 -3.01
C ALA A 67 -19.93 -25.48 -3.46
N ASP A 68 -18.67 -25.44 -3.90
CA ASP A 68 -17.92 -26.64 -4.26
C ASP A 68 -17.67 -27.53 -3.03
N LEU A 69 -17.35 -26.94 -1.88
CA LEU A 69 -17.21 -27.67 -0.61
C LEU A 69 -18.55 -28.31 -0.18
N GLU A 70 -19.66 -27.58 -0.28
CA GLU A 70 -21.01 -28.10 0.02
C GLU A 70 -21.41 -29.24 -0.93
N LEU A 71 -21.07 -29.10 -2.23
CA LEU A 71 -21.31 -30.14 -3.22
C LEU A 71 -20.45 -31.38 -2.93
N GLN A 72 -19.19 -31.19 -2.55
CA GLN A 72 -18.31 -32.29 -2.15
C GLN A 72 -18.88 -33.02 -0.93
N LEU A 73 -19.35 -32.30 0.09
CA LEU A 73 -19.98 -32.89 1.27
C LEU A 73 -21.24 -33.69 0.92
N THR A 74 -22.04 -33.27 -0.06
CA THR A 74 -23.25 -34.01 -0.47
C THR A 74 -22.95 -35.19 -1.40
N SER A 75 -21.82 -35.15 -2.12
CA SER A 75 -21.46 -36.17 -3.10
C SER A 75 -21.22 -37.56 -2.47
N SER A 76 -21.55 -38.63 -3.17
CA SER A 76 -21.20 -39.99 -2.73
C SER A 76 -19.67 -40.20 -2.64
N SER A 77 -18.91 -39.40 -3.39
CA SER A 77 -17.45 -39.36 -3.39
C SER A 77 -16.84 -38.64 -2.18
N ALA A 78 -17.63 -38.03 -1.28
CA ALA A 78 -17.11 -37.38 -0.08
C ALA A 78 -16.22 -38.30 0.77
N ARG A 79 -16.48 -39.61 0.72
CA ARG A 79 -15.73 -40.65 1.44
C ARG A 79 -14.37 -41.01 0.81
N THR A 80 -14.06 -40.51 -0.39
CA THR A 80 -12.84 -40.90 -1.13
C THR A 80 -12.15 -39.74 -1.83
N SER A 81 -12.83 -38.60 -1.99
CA SER A 81 -12.26 -37.40 -2.61
C SER A 81 -11.41 -36.66 -1.60
N GLU A 82 -10.22 -36.27 -2.02
CA GLU A 82 -9.34 -35.42 -1.21
C GLU A 82 -10.01 -34.05 -1.00
N PRO A 83 -10.07 -33.53 0.24
CA PRO A 83 -10.61 -32.20 0.51
C PRO A 83 -9.64 -31.11 0.04
N PRO A 84 -10.11 -29.86 -0.11
CA PRO A 84 -9.22 -28.72 -0.32
C PRO A 84 -8.16 -28.62 0.78
N PRO A 85 -6.94 -28.13 0.49
CA PRO A 85 -5.89 -28.00 1.50
C PRO A 85 -6.35 -27.18 2.71
N GLY A 86 -6.13 -27.69 3.92
CA GLY A 86 -6.56 -27.03 5.17
C GLY A 86 -8.03 -27.27 5.55
N VAL A 87 -8.76 -28.08 4.79
CA VAL A 87 -10.13 -28.52 5.12
C VAL A 87 -10.10 -29.95 5.62
N VAL A 88 -10.83 -30.21 6.71
CA VAL A 88 -11.04 -31.55 7.27
C VAL A 88 -12.51 -31.92 7.11
N ILE A 89 -12.75 -33.04 6.42
CA ILE A 89 -14.09 -33.61 6.24
C ILE A 89 -14.28 -34.76 7.22
N VAL A 90 -15.40 -34.75 7.94
CA VAL A 90 -15.82 -35.76 8.91
C VAL A 90 -17.17 -36.31 8.47
N ILE A 91 -17.30 -37.62 8.44
CA ILE A 91 -18.56 -38.30 8.12
C ILE A 91 -18.89 -39.28 9.23
N SER A 92 -20.10 -39.19 9.77
CA SER A 92 -20.63 -40.13 10.74
C SER A 92 -21.80 -40.93 10.18
N GLY A 93 -21.94 -42.15 10.69
CA GLY A 93 -23.07 -43.01 10.41
C GLY A 93 -24.33 -42.61 11.19
N PRO A 94 -25.41 -43.42 11.09
CA PRO A 94 -26.70 -43.14 11.73
C PRO A 94 -26.66 -43.26 13.26
N THR A 95 -25.61 -43.90 13.81
CA THR A 95 -25.40 -44.04 15.25
C THR A 95 -24.65 -42.86 15.88
N GLY A 96 -24.23 -41.86 15.08
CA GLY A 96 -23.43 -40.71 15.55
C GLY A 96 -21.92 -40.97 15.60
N VAL A 97 -21.49 -42.21 15.40
CA VAL A 97 -20.07 -42.60 15.38
C VAL A 97 -19.39 -42.11 14.11
N ILE A 98 -18.22 -41.49 14.27
CA ILE A 98 -17.40 -41.02 13.13
C ILE A 98 -16.84 -42.23 12.38
N GLU A 99 -17.18 -42.34 11.09
CA GLU A 99 -16.75 -43.44 10.20
C GLU A 99 -15.55 -43.04 9.34
N VAL A 100 -15.50 -41.78 8.88
CA VAL A 100 -14.47 -41.28 7.96
C VAL A 100 -13.99 -39.91 8.43
N VAL A 101 -12.68 -39.70 8.38
CA VAL A 101 -12.04 -38.38 8.47
C VAL A 101 -11.05 -38.26 7.34
N HIS A 102 -11.13 -37.16 6.59
CA HIS A 102 -10.19 -36.85 5.51
C HIS A 102 -9.64 -35.43 5.66
N PRO A 103 -8.31 -35.25 5.53
CA PRO A 103 -7.29 -36.29 5.39
C PRO A 103 -7.18 -37.17 6.65
N ASP A 104 -6.60 -38.36 6.52
CA ASP A 104 -6.37 -39.25 7.66
C ASP A 104 -5.50 -38.52 8.70
N GLY A 105 -5.92 -38.53 9.97
CA GLY A 105 -5.25 -37.77 11.03
C GLY A 105 -5.56 -36.26 11.02
N GLY A 106 -6.53 -35.79 10.23
CA GLY A 106 -6.93 -34.39 10.18
C GLY A 106 -7.54 -33.83 11.47
N LEU A 107 -7.90 -34.70 12.44
CA LEU A 107 -8.38 -34.29 13.76
C LEU A 107 -7.48 -34.83 14.86
N LEU A 108 -7.16 -33.98 15.84
CA LEU A 108 -6.41 -34.37 17.04
C LEU A 108 -7.22 -35.29 17.97
N TYR A 109 -8.53 -35.05 18.06
CA TYR A 109 -9.46 -35.83 18.86
C TYR A 109 -10.87 -35.80 18.26
N TYR A 110 -11.69 -36.73 18.74
CA TYR A 110 -12.98 -37.10 18.18
C TYR A 110 -14.05 -37.01 19.28
N PRO A 111 -15.24 -36.46 19.00
CA PRO A 111 -16.35 -36.50 19.95
C PRO A 111 -16.77 -37.93 20.30
N GLU A 112 -16.99 -38.76 19.28
CA GLU A 112 -17.25 -40.19 19.43
C GLU A 112 -16.31 -41.00 18.53
N PRO A 113 -15.15 -41.45 19.06
CA PRO A 113 -14.21 -42.21 18.27
C PRO A 113 -14.78 -43.58 17.88
N GLY A 114 -14.32 -44.14 16.75
CA GLY A 114 -14.83 -45.40 16.22
C GLY A 114 -14.76 -46.57 17.22
N GLN A 115 -15.82 -47.37 17.25
CA GLN A 115 -15.91 -48.59 18.06
C GLN A 115 -15.09 -49.73 17.41
N ALA A 116 -13.79 -49.74 17.66
CA ALA A 116 -12.95 -50.88 17.32
C ALA A 116 -13.15 -52.01 18.36
N PRO A 117 -13.11 -53.29 17.93
CA PRO A 117 -13.36 -54.43 18.80
C PRO A 117 -12.36 -54.47 19.95
N GLU A 118 -12.89 -54.72 21.14
CA GLU A 118 -12.13 -54.94 22.38
C GLU A 118 -12.30 -56.38 22.83
N ALA A 119 -11.28 -56.92 23.48
CA ALA A 119 -11.27 -58.31 23.88
C ALA A 119 -12.37 -58.58 24.92
N PRO A 120 -13.11 -59.70 24.82
CA PRO A 120 -14.05 -60.08 25.86
C PRO A 120 -13.29 -60.31 27.16
N THR A 121 -13.93 -60.08 28.31
CA THR A 121 -13.29 -60.25 29.62
C THR A 121 -13.04 -61.73 29.97
N ALA A 122 -13.86 -62.64 29.45
CA ALA A 122 -13.86 -64.06 29.86
C ALA A 122 -12.50 -64.77 29.74
N PRO A 123 -11.74 -64.64 28.63
CA PRO A 123 -10.40 -65.22 28.51
C PRO A 123 -9.39 -64.73 29.56
N PHE A 124 -9.57 -63.54 30.12
CA PHE A 124 -8.59 -62.92 31.03
C PHE A 124 -8.83 -63.23 32.51
N ILE A 125 -10.00 -63.75 32.87
CA ILE A 125 -10.40 -63.93 34.29
C ILE A 125 -9.36 -64.71 35.08
N GLU A 126 -8.85 -65.83 34.56
CA GLU A 126 -7.88 -66.65 35.29
C GLU A 126 -6.52 -65.95 35.45
N ALA A 127 -6.08 -65.24 34.41
CA ALA A 127 -4.84 -64.46 34.42
C ALA A 127 -4.93 -63.28 35.40
N GLU A 128 -6.06 -62.57 35.40
CA GLU A 128 -6.33 -61.47 36.32
C GLU A 128 -6.45 -61.93 37.78
N GLN A 129 -7.07 -63.09 38.03
CA GLN A 129 -7.09 -63.69 39.37
C GLN A 129 -5.69 -64.07 39.85
N ALA A 130 -4.84 -64.61 38.96
CA ALA A 130 -3.45 -64.88 39.28
C ALA A 130 -2.69 -63.58 39.61
N GLU A 131 -2.86 -62.53 38.81
CA GLU A 131 -2.17 -61.24 38.99
C GLU A 131 -2.64 -60.50 40.26
N PHE A 132 -3.95 -60.29 40.40
CA PHE A 132 -4.48 -59.36 41.40
C PHE A 132 -4.88 -60.04 42.71
N ALA A 133 -5.52 -61.22 42.65
CA ALA A 133 -6.01 -61.90 43.85
C ALA A 133 -4.90 -62.73 44.52
N ARG A 134 -4.17 -63.54 43.73
CA ARG A 134 -3.10 -64.41 44.25
C ARG A 134 -1.74 -63.72 44.33
N ARG A 135 -1.55 -62.61 43.61
CA ARG A 135 -0.25 -61.92 43.46
C ARG A 135 0.86 -62.84 42.91
N ASP A 136 0.48 -63.85 42.14
CA ASP A 136 1.40 -64.78 41.50
C ASP A 136 1.73 -64.28 40.09
N LEU A 137 2.79 -63.47 39.99
CA LEU A 137 3.22 -62.86 38.74
C LEU A 137 3.73 -63.89 37.73
N VAL A 138 4.25 -65.04 38.18
CA VAL A 138 4.78 -66.08 37.29
C VAL A 138 3.62 -66.84 36.64
N ALA A 139 2.65 -67.28 37.44
CA ALA A 139 1.45 -67.93 36.91
C ALA A 139 0.66 -67.00 35.98
N ALA A 140 0.47 -65.74 36.39
CA ALA A 140 -0.19 -64.74 35.55
C ALA A 140 0.58 -64.51 34.23
N GLY A 141 1.91 -64.36 34.28
CA GLY A 141 2.75 -64.20 33.10
C GLY A 141 2.64 -65.36 32.10
N ASN A 142 2.60 -66.61 32.60
CA ASN A 142 2.41 -67.78 31.75
C ASN A 142 1.02 -67.79 31.07
N LEU A 143 -0.03 -67.45 31.82
CA LEU A 143 -1.39 -67.36 31.28
C LEU A 143 -1.52 -66.26 30.21
N TYR A 144 -0.97 -65.07 30.46
CA TYR A 144 -0.96 -64.00 29.46
C TYR A 144 -0.11 -64.35 28.23
N THR A 145 1.01 -65.08 28.40
CA THR A 145 1.82 -65.54 27.25
C THR A 145 1.06 -66.51 26.36
N ALA A 146 0.29 -67.44 26.97
CA ALA A 146 -0.56 -68.35 26.23
C ALA A 146 -1.66 -67.61 25.45
N LEU A 147 -2.32 -66.62 26.07
CA LEU A 147 -3.33 -65.79 25.41
C LEU A 147 -2.74 -64.92 24.29
N ALA A 148 -1.54 -64.38 24.49
CA ALA A 148 -0.83 -63.59 23.47
C ALA A 148 -0.38 -64.43 22.25
N SER A 149 -0.34 -65.76 22.37
CA SER A 149 -0.04 -66.66 21.25
C SER A 149 -1.26 -67.03 20.40
N GLY A 150 -2.45 -66.54 20.78
CA GLY A 150 -3.71 -66.83 20.09
C GLY A 150 -3.85 -66.14 18.72
N THR A 151 -4.88 -66.51 17.95
CA THR A 151 -5.15 -65.91 16.63
C THR A 151 -6.02 -64.65 16.70
N ASP A 152 -6.80 -64.48 17.77
CA ASP A 152 -7.67 -63.32 17.97
C ASP A 152 -6.84 -62.09 18.35
N THR A 153 -6.82 -61.10 17.47
CA THR A 153 -6.05 -59.85 17.62
C THR A 153 -6.45 -59.06 18.86
N ALA A 154 -7.73 -59.02 19.22
CA ALA A 154 -8.21 -58.26 20.38
C ALA A 154 -7.72 -58.92 21.68
N VAL A 155 -7.90 -60.25 21.77
CA VAL A 155 -7.38 -61.04 22.90
C VAL A 155 -5.86 -60.93 22.99
N ARG A 156 -5.16 -60.97 21.86
CA ARG A 156 -3.70 -60.75 21.79
C ARG A 156 -3.28 -59.40 22.35
N ALA A 157 -3.95 -58.32 21.94
CA ALA A 157 -3.64 -56.97 22.40
C ALA A 157 -3.85 -56.83 23.92
N GLY A 158 -4.98 -57.32 24.44
CA GLY A 158 -5.22 -57.34 25.89
C GLY A 158 -4.18 -58.17 26.65
N ALA A 159 -3.78 -59.32 26.07
CA ALA A 159 -2.81 -60.22 26.68
C ALA A 159 -1.39 -59.63 26.72
N LEU A 160 -0.94 -59.01 25.63
CA LEU A 160 0.35 -58.32 25.56
C LEU A 160 0.41 -57.13 26.52
N ALA A 161 -0.67 -56.35 26.65
CA ALA A 161 -0.75 -55.27 27.63
C ALA A 161 -0.66 -55.77 29.07
N GLY A 162 -1.34 -56.88 29.39
CA GLY A 162 -1.24 -57.56 30.69
C GLY A 162 0.16 -58.13 30.97
N LEU A 163 0.74 -58.81 29.97
CA LEU A 163 2.09 -59.38 30.04
C LEU A 163 3.14 -58.30 30.29
N ALA A 164 3.11 -57.20 29.53
CA ALA A 164 4.04 -56.08 29.68
C ALA A 164 3.92 -55.45 31.08
N ARG A 165 2.69 -55.25 31.59
CA ARG A 165 2.42 -54.76 32.94
C ARG A 165 3.02 -55.66 34.02
N ILE A 166 2.88 -56.97 33.89
CA ILE A 166 3.44 -57.95 34.83
C ILE A 166 4.96 -57.98 34.78
N ARG A 167 5.56 -57.96 33.58
CA ARG A 167 7.02 -57.93 33.42
C ARG A 167 7.63 -56.66 34.04
N ARG A 168 6.96 -55.50 33.90
CA ARG A 168 7.32 -54.27 34.62
C ARG A 168 7.25 -54.45 36.14
N LYS A 169 6.13 -54.96 36.67
CA LYS A 169 5.97 -55.25 38.12
C LYS A 169 7.02 -56.24 38.65
N GLY A 170 7.42 -57.20 37.83
CA GLY A 170 8.44 -58.21 38.15
C GLY A 170 9.89 -57.73 37.98
N GLN A 171 10.13 -56.44 37.67
CA GLN A 171 11.47 -55.87 37.43
C GLN A 171 12.23 -56.51 36.26
N TYR A 172 11.52 -56.89 35.20
CA TYR A 172 12.09 -57.36 33.93
C TYR A 172 11.85 -56.32 32.82
N PRO A 173 12.58 -55.19 32.81
CA PRO A 173 12.26 -54.05 31.94
C PRO A 173 12.39 -54.37 30.46
N ASP A 174 13.42 -55.09 30.03
CA ASP A 174 13.60 -55.40 28.60
C ASP A 174 12.52 -56.35 28.08
N ALA A 175 12.08 -57.31 28.91
CA ALA A 175 10.95 -58.17 28.57
C ALA A 175 9.61 -57.39 28.54
N ALA A 176 9.45 -56.36 29.38
CA ALA A 176 8.29 -55.48 29.35
C ALA A 176 8.29 -54.61 28.09
N LEU A 177 9.44 -54.05 27.71
CA LEU A 177 9.60 -53.26 26.49
C LEU A 177 9.30 -54.11 25.25
N ALA A 178 9.83 -55.33 25.15
CA ALA A 178 9.55 -56.24 24.04
C ALA A 178 8.05 -56.55 23.88
N ALA A 179 7.34 -56.82 24.99
CA ALA A 179 5.90 -57.06 24.95
C ALA A 179 5.11 -55.81 24.51
N TYR A 180 5.58 -54.60 24.85
CA TYR A 180 5.00 -53.36 24.33
C TYR A 180 5.34 -53.10 22.87
N ASP A 181 6.53 -53.49 22.39
CA ASP A 181 6.89 -53.39 20.97
C ASP A 181 5.95 -54.27 20.12
N GLU A 182 5.70 -55.51 20.55
CA GLU A 182 4.71 -56.40 19.92
C GLU A 182 3.28 -55.82 19.97
N LEU A 183 2.91 -55.16 21.08
CA LEU A 183 1.60 -54.51 21.21
C LEU A 183 1.46 -53.31 20.25
N ALA A 184 2.55 -52.58 20.00
CA ALA A 184 2.55 -51.40 19.14
C ALA A 184 2.32 -51.73 17.66
N GLU A 185 2.62 -52.97 17.25
CA GLU A 185 2.37 -53.47 15.89
C GLU A 185 0.90 -53.78 15.62
N LEU A 186 0.08 -53.93 16.68
CA LEU A 186 -1.34 -54.24 16.54
C LEU A 186 -2.16 -52.98 16.26
N SER A 187 -3.11 -53.10 15.32
CA SER A 187 -4.05 -52.05 14.94
C SER A 187 -5.47 -52.61 14.76
N GLY A 188 -6.47 -51.73 14.67
CA GLY A 188 -7.86 -52.13 14.43
C GLY A 188 -8.60 -52.76 15.63
N VAL A 189 -7.99 -52.75 16.82
CA VAL A 189 -8.59 -53.22 18.08
C VAL A 189 -8.41 -52.16 19.18
N ARG A 190 -9.07 -52.32 20.32
CA ARG A 190 -8.87 -51.49 21.52
C ARG A 190 -8.44 -52.31 22.73
N VAL A 191 -7.71 -51.66 23.64
CA VAL A 191 -7.31 -52.18 24.95
C VAL A 191 -7.68 -51.13 26.00
N ALA A 192 -8.62 -51.45 26.89
CA ALA A 192 -9.22 -50.52 27.84
C ALA A 192 -9.73 -49.24 27.15
N GLY A 193 -10.43 -49.39 26.02
CA GLY A 193 -10.93 -48.27 25.21
C GLY A 193 -9.87 -47.48 24.42
N LEU A 194 -8.59 -47.85 24.47
CA LEU A 194 -7.49 -47.11 23.82
C LEU A 194 -6.84 -47.90 22.67
N PRO A 195 -6.25 -47.22 21.67
CA PRO A 195 -5.46 -47.89 20.64
C PRO A 195 -4.23 -48.62 21.23
N PRO A 196 -3.92 -49.86 20.79
CA PRO A 196 -2.77 -50.63 21.26
C PRO A 196 -1.45 -49.88 21.17
N GLY A 197 -1.22 -49.16 20.06
CA GLY A 197 -0.04 -48.30 19.88
C GLY A 197 0.11 -47.25 20.98
N LEU A 198 -0.96 -46.56 21.37
CA LEU A 198 -0.90 -45.57 22.45
C LEU A 198 -0.63 -46.22 23.82
N VAL A 199 -1.27 -47.36 24.10
CA VAL A 199 -1.03 -48.14 25.32
C VAL A 199 0.43 -48.61 25.38
N ALA A 200 1.00 -49.02 24.24
CA ALA A 200 2.39 -49.40 24.13
C ALA A 200 3.35 -48.22 24.35
N ARG A 201 3.16 -47.10 23.66
CA ARG A 201 3.99 -45.89 23.80
C ARG A 201 4.07 -45.40 25.25
N THR A 202 2.90 -45.23 25.87
CA THR A 202 2.78 -44.76 27.26
C THR A 202 3.32 -45.79 28.26
N GLY A 203 3.09 -47.08 28.00
CA GLY A 203 3.66 -48.19 28.76
C GLY A 203 5.18 -48.23 28.73
N ARG A 204 5.79 -48.08 27.54
CA ARG A 204 7.25 -48.01 27.34
C ARG A 204 7.85 -46.82 28.08
N ALA A 205 7.25 -45.64 27.93
CA ALA A 205 7.70 -44.44 28.65
C ALA A 205 7.69 -44.65 30.18
N ARG A 206 6.65 -45.28 30.75
CA ARG A 206 6.64 -45.64 32.18
C ARG A 206 7.74 -46.62 32.58
N VAL A 207 8.01 -47.66 31.77
CA VAL A 207 9.13 -48.60 32.03
C VAL A 207 10.48 -47.88 32.01
N LEU A 208 10.69 -46.96 31.07
CA LEU A 208 11.92 -46.17 30.94
C LEU A 208 12.08 -45.18 32.11
N GLU A 209 10.99 -44.58 32.57
CA GLU A 209 10.94 -43.74 33.76
C GLU A 209 11.28 -44.53 35.03
N ASP A 210 10.62 -45.68 35.25
CA ASP A 210 10.84 -46.55 36.41
C ASP A 210 12.30 -47.05 36.51
N THR A 211 12.98 -47.19 35.37
CA THR A 211 14.37 -47.67 35.28
C THR A 211 15.43 -46.57 35.18
N GLY A 212 15.03 -45.30 35.12
CA GLY A 212 15.95 -44.16 35.01
C GLY A 212 16.64 -44.01 33.65
N ARG A 213 16.10 -44.60 32.57
CA ARG A 213 16.66 -44.52 31.20
C ARG A 213 16.29 -43.20 30.51
N ALA A 214 16.81 -42.08 31.03
CA ALA A 214 16.35 -40.73 30.72
C ALA A 214 16.51 -40.28 29.24
N SER A 215 17.50 -40.78 28.50
CA SER A 215 17.64 -40.44 27.07
C SER A 215 16.54 -41.11 26.24
N GLU A 216 16.35 -42.41 26.44
CA GLU A 216 15.34 -43.19 25.73
C GLU A 216 13.92 -42.75 26.10
N LEU A 217 13.69 -42.36 27.36
CA LEU A 217 12.42 -41.78 27.79
C LEU A 217 12.11 -40.50 27.02
N ARG A 218 13.09 -39.60 26.84
CA ARG A 218 12.89 -38.37 26.08
C ARG A 218 12.59 -38.65 24.61
N ASP A 219 13.32 -39.58 23.99
CA ASP A 219 13.06 -39.98 22.61
C ASP A 219 11.67 -40.60 22.44
N GLU A 220 11.23 -41.38 23.43
CA GLU A 220 9.91 -42.00 23.43
C GLU A 220 8.79 -40.99 23.65
N ALA A 221 8.98 -40.06 24.58
CA ALA A 221 8.04 -38.97 24.84
C ALA A 221 7.91 -38.03 23.63
N ALA A 222 9.01 -37.74 22.94
CA ALA A 222 8.99 -36.94 21.71
C ALA A 222 8.20 -37.63 20.59
N ARG A 223 8.39 -38.95 20.42
CA ARG A 223 7.60 -39.74 19.46
C ARG A 223 6.12 -39.79 19.82
N LEU A 224 5.80 -39.96 21.11
CA LEU A 224 4.43 -39.95 21.60
C LEU A 224 3.74 -38.60 21.33
N ASP A 225 4.41 -37.51 21.66
CA ASP A 225 3.94 -36.14 21.45
C ASP A 225 3.70 -35.84 19.96
N GLU A 226 4.61 -36.29 19.09
CA GLU A 226 4.45 -36.15 17.63
C GLU A 226 3.27 -36.98 17.08
N GLU A 227 3.12 -38.23 17.52
CA GLU A 227 2.00 -39.09 17.10
C GLU A 227 0.63 -38.58 17.62
N LEU A 228 0.60 -37.88 18.77
CA LEU A 228 -0.59 -37.19 19.28
C LEU A 228 -0.93 -35.95 18.44
N ARG A 229 0.07 -35.18 18.01
CA ARG A 229 -0.11 -34.01 17.12
C ARG A 229 -0.52 -34.39 15.71
N SER A 230 -0.10 -35.56 15.22
CA SER A 230 -0.45 -36.01 13.88
C SER A 230 -1.88 -36.56 13.76
N GLY A 231 -2.69 -36.52 14.83
CA GLY A 231 -4.05 -37.08 14.84
C GLY A 231 -4.10 -38.59 14.57
N ARG A 232 -2.99 -39.31 14.78
CA ARG A 232 -2.87 -40.75 14.41
C ARG A 232 -3.89 -41.61 15.15
N TRP A 233 -4.27 -41.22 16.37
CA TRP A 233 -5.11 -42.01 17.25
C TRP A 233 -6.50 -41.40 17.41
N GLN A 234 -7.52 -42.24 17.25
CA GLN A 234 -8.90 -41.86 17.52
C GLN A 234 -9.17 -41.83 19.03
N LEU A 235 -8.91 -40.67 19.63
CA LEU A 235 -9.06 -40.39 21.06
C LEU A 235 -10.20 -39.39 21.30
N THR A 236 -10.80 -39.46 22.48
CA THR A 236 -11.66 -38.37 22.96
C THR A 236 -10.81 -37.17 23.38
N LYS A 237 -11.41 -35.97 23.47
CA LYS A 237 -10.72 -34.75 23.94
C LYS A 237 -10.01 -34.97 25.27
N SER A 238 -10.69 -35.58 26.25
CA SER A 238 -10.13 -35.86 27.56
C SER A 238 -8.91 -36.80 27.53
N GLN A 239 -8.96 -37.83 26.69
CA GLN A 239 -7.85 -38.78 26.51
C GLN A 239 -6.65 -38.08 25.83
N HIS A 240 -6.88 -37.33 24.75
CA HIS A 240 -5.83 -36.60 24.05
C HIS A 240 -5.13 -35.60 24.97
N GLN A 241 -5.90 -34.79 25.73
CA GLN A 241 -5.35 -33.84 26.70
C GLN A 241 -4.53 -34.52 27.79
N PHE A 242 -5.01 -35.65 28.33
CA PHE A 242 -4.29 -36.42 29.34
C PHE A 242 -2.94 -36.94 28.82
N TYR A 243 -2.93 -37.58 27.65
CA TYR A 243 -1.70 -38.17 27.10
C TYR A 243 -0.73 -37.12 26.56
N SER A 244 -1.23 -36.00 26.03
CA SER A 244 -0.40 -34.86 25.64
C SER A 244 0.29 -34.25 26.87
N ALA A 245 -0.41 -34.12 27.99
CA ALA A 245 0.17 -33.68 29.25
C ALA A 245 1.23 -34.67 29.79
N GLU A 246 0.98 -35.98 29.72
CA GLU A 246 1.98 -37.00 30.10
C GLU A 246 3.24 -36.92 29.22
N ALA A 247 3.09 -36.80 27.89
CA ALA A 247 4.21 -36.68 26.97
C ALA A 247 5.07 -35.44 27.26
N ARG A 248 4.43 -34.27 27.41
CA ARG A 248 5.09 -33.00 27.77
C ARG A 248 5.77 -33.05 29.14
N ARG A 249 5.18 -33.76 30.11
CA ARG A 249 5.79 -33.99 31.43
C ARG A 249 7.11 -34.76 31.30
N TRP A 250 7.15 -35.83 30.51
CA TRP A 250 8.37 -36.60 30.28
C TRP A 250 9.43 -35.82 29.49
N LEU A 251 9.02 -34.91 28.61
CA LEU A 251 9.91 -33.99 27.91
C LEU A 251 10.48 -32.88 28.80
N GLY A 252 9.92 -32.67 30.00
CA GLY A 252 10.28 -31.55 30.87
C GLY A 252 9.80 -30.19 30.35
N GLN A 253 8.76 -30.18 29.50
CA GLN A 253 8.19 -29.00 28.86
C GLN A 253 6.67 -28.95 29.05
N PRO A 254 6.17 -28.87 30.30
CA PRO A 254 4.73 -28.92 30.59
C PRO A 254 3.95 -27.74 29.98
N GLU A 255 4.62 -26.60 29.77
CA GLU A 255 4.06 -25.34 29.24
C GLU A 255 4.52 -25.05 27.81
N LEU A 256 4.88 -26.07 27.02
CA LEU A 256 5.32 -25.87 25.64
C LEU A 256 4.29 -25.01 24.87
N GLU A 257 4.71 -23.82 24.43
CA GLU A 257 3.87 -22.96 23.59
C GLU A 257 3.55 -23.69 22.29
N MET A 258 2.26 -23.79 21.98
CA MET A 258 1.78 -24.40 20.75
C MET A 258 2.01 -23.46 19.58
N ASP A 259 2.62 -23.97 18.51
CA ASP A 259 2.71 -23.24 17.26
C ASP A 259 1.29 -22.95 16.71
N THR A 260 1.19 -21.94 15.86
CA THR A 260 0.01 -21.60 15.06
C THR A 260 -0.67 -22.81 14.42
N ALA A 261 0.08 -23.71 13.80
CA ALA A 261 -0.45 -24.92 13.17
C ALA A 261 -1.08 -25.89 14.19
N ASP A 262 -0.43 -26.10 15.34
CA ASP A 262 -0.95 -26.97 16.41
C ASP A 262 -2.23 -26.41 17.03
N ARG A 263 -2.26 -25.09 17.25
CA ARG A 263 -3.46 -24.40 17.71
C ARG A 263 -4.60 -24.54 16.69
N GLU A 264 -4.27 -24.54 15.40
CA GLU A 264 -5.27 -24.63 14.33
C GLU A 264 -5.86 -26.03 14.30
N ALA A 265 -5.03 -27.06 14.40
CA ALA A 265 -5.48 -28.44 14.53
C ALA A 265 -6.38 -28.66 15.76
N GLU A 266 -6.05 -28.05 16.91
CA GLU A 266 -6.91 -28.10 18.11
C GLU A 266 -8.24 -27.36 17.87
N ALA A 267 -8.21 -26.18 17.26
CA ALA A 267 -9.40 -25.40 16.94
C ALA A 267 -10.36 -26.15 15.97
N LEU A 268 -9.80 -26.88 15.00
CA LEU A 268 -10.58 -27.74 14.09
C LEU A 268 -11.26 -28.89 14.84
N ALA A 269 -10.53 -29.58 15.73
CA ALA A 269 -11.08 -30.65 16.56
C ALA A 269 -12.15 -30.13 17.53
N ASP A 270 -11.95 -28.95 18.11
CA ASP A 270 -12.94 -28.26 18.94
C ASP A 270 -14.19 -27.84 18.16
N ALA A 271 -14.05 -27.42 16.91
CA ALA A 271 -15.20 -27.09 16.07
C ALA A 271 -16.07 -28.33 15.79
N VAL A 272 -15.45 -29.49 15.54
CA VAL A 272 -16.17 -30.76 15.37
C VAL A 272 -16.82 -31.21 16.67
N GLN A 273 -16.11 -31.12 17.80
CA GLN A 273 -16.66 -31.40 19.13
C GLN A 273 -17.89 -30.53 19.42
N TRP A 274 -17.77 -29.22 19.20
CA TRP A 274 -18.85 -28.25 19.38
C TRP A 274 -20.08 -28.58 18.53
N LEU A 275 -19.90 -28.98 17.27
CA LEU A 275 -21.02 -29.42 16.43
C LEU A 275 -21.74 -30.63 17.03
N TRP A 276 -21.01 -31.61 17.57
CA TRP A 276 -21.58 -32.80 18.22
C TRP A 276 -22.30 -32.50 19.53
N ASP A 277 -21.81 -31.51 20.29
CA ASP A 277 -22.38 -31.11 21.57
C ASP A 277 -23.65 -30.26 21.38
N GLU A 278 -23.65 -29.31 20.44
CA GLU A 278 -24.79 -28.40 20.20
C GLU A 278 -25.85 -28.95 19.24
N ARG A 279 -25.46 -29.85 18.32
CA ARG A 279 -26.34 -30.48 17.33
C ARG A 279 -27.33 -29.52 16.65
N PRO A 280 -26.86 -28.46 15.96
CA PRO A 280 -27.71 -27.43 15.37
C PRO A 280 -28.70 -27.94 14.30
N TRP A 281 -28.53 -29.18 13.82
CA TRP A 281 -29.44 -29.85 12.89
C TRP A 281 -30.60 -30.60 13.58
N GLU A 282 -30.50 -30.90 14.88
CA GLU A 282 -31.51 -31.61 15.68
C GLU A 282 -32.23 -30.69 16.66
N GLU A 283 -31.51 -29.74 17.28
CA GLU A 283 -32.00 -28.95 18.41
C GLU A 283 -32.25 -27.49 18.03
N GLY A 284 -33.46 -26.98 18.32
CA GLY A 284 -33.83 -25.56 18.15
C GLY A 284 -35.22 -25.31 17.54
N PRO A 285 -35.70 -24.05 17.52
CA PRO A 285 -37.00 -23.69 16.94
C PRO A 285 -37.04 -23.77 15.41
N SER A 286 -35.89 -23.90 14.74
CA SER A 286 -35.76 -24.07 13.29
C SER A 286 -34.49 -24.87 12.99
N PRO A 287 -34.56 -26.22 12.94
CA PRO A 287 -33.40 -27.06 12.67
C PRO A 287 -32.84 -26.78 11.28
N GLU A 288 -31.52 -26.65 11.18
CA GLU A 288 -30.80 -26.39 9.94
C GLU A 288 -30.07 -27.67 9.50
N PRO A 289 -30.73 -28.56 8.72
CA PRO A 289 -30.13 -29.83 8.32
C PRO A 289 -28.90 -29.63 7.43
N ALA A 290 -28.84 -28.55 6.66
CA ALA A 290 -27.64 -28.15 5.94
C ALA A 290 -27.40 -26.65 6.14
N ALA A 291 -26.24 -26.30 6.67
CA ALA A 291 -25.88 -24.92 6.95
C ALA A 291 -24.37 -24.75 7.08
N ARG A 292 -23.96 -23.48 7.19
CA ARG A 292 -22.57 -23.07 7.39
C ARG A 292 -22.48 -21.95 8.41
N ARG A 293 -21.45 -21.98 9.22
CA ARG A 293 -21.23 -20.99 10.28
C ARG A 293 -19.74 -20.74 10.47
N LEU A 294 -19.39 -19.49 10.75
CA LEU A 294 -18.07 -19.13 11.22
C LEU A 294 -18.11 -19.09 12.75
N VAL A 295 -17.31 -19.92 13.41
CA VAL A 295 -17.23 -20.03 14.87
C VAL A 295 -15.83 -19.70 15.36
N GLN A 296 -15.70 -19.32 16.63
CA GLN A 296 -14.41 -18.99 17.26
C GLN A 296 -14.04 -20.13 18.21
N MET A 297 -12.94 -20.84 17.93
CA MET A 297 -12.43 -21.96 18.73
C MET A 297 -10.98 -21.67 19.13
N GLY A 298 -10.68 -21.67 20.43
CA GLY A 298 -9.32 -21.36 20.90
C GLY A 298 -8.80 -19.96 20.49
N GLY A 299 -9.70 -19.00 20.26
CA GLY A 299 -9.37 -17.67 19.73
C GLY A 299 -9.08 -17.63 18.23
N MET A 300 -9.38 -18.72 17.50
CA MET A 300 -9.21 -18.80 16.06
C MET A 300 -10.53 -19.02 15.33
N PRO A 301 -10.71 -18.38 14.17
CA PRO A 301 -11.90 -18.56 13.36
C PRO A 301 -11.87 -19.90 12.62
N VAL A 302 -12.95 -20.65 12.76
CA VAL A 302 -13.16 -21.92 12.05
C VAL A 302 -14.46 -21.83 11.28
N LEU A 303 -14.38 -22.06 9.96
CA LEU A 303 -15.54 -22.27 9.12
C LEU A 303 -16.02 -23.70 9.32
N ALA A 304 -17.26 -23.85 9.77
CA ALA A 304 -17.96 -25.13 9.87
C ALA A 304 -19.08 -25.18 8.83
N VAL A 305 -19.10 -26.22 8.01
CA VAL A 305 -20.15 -26.53 7.03
C VAL A 305 -20.67 -27.91 7.33
N TRP A 306 -21.98 -28.10 7.40
CA TRP A 306 -22.55 -29.42 7.67
C TRP A 306 -23.75 -29.72 6.78
N ASN A 307 -23.96 -31.02 6.58
CA ASN A 307 -25.13 -31.59 5.96
C ASN A 307 -25.53 -32.86 6.73
N ALA A 308 -26.63 -32.77 7.44
CA ALA A 308 -27.23 -33.82 8.25
C ALA A 308 -28.39 -34.46 7.48
N SER A 309 -28.36 -35.78 7.39
CA SER A 309 -29.47 -36.62 6.95
C SER A 309 -29.78 -37.66 8.02
N PRO A 310 -30.95 -38.33 7.96
CA PRO A 310 -31.26 -39.42 8.89
C PRO A 310 -30.27 -40.59 8.87
N GLU A 311 -29.49 -40.72 7.78
CA GLU A 311 -28.55 -41.83 7.58
C GLU A 311 -27.09 -41.45 7.84
N SER A 312 -26.75 -40.16 7.74
CA SER A 312 -25.38 -39.70 7.93
C SER A 312 -25.31 -38.22 8.24
N LEU A 313 -24.37 -37.82 9.08
CA LEU A 313 -23.95 -36.43 9.22
C LEU A 313 -22.59 -36.24 8.55
N ARG A 314 -22.48 -35.20 7.75
CA ARG A 314 -21.27 -34.85 7.01
C ARG A 314 -20.88 -33.43 7.36
N VAL A 315 -19.64 -33.25 7.78
CA VAL A 315 -19.12 -31.98 8.28
C VAL A 315 -17.82 -31.66 7.56
N GLY A 316 -17.64 -30.43 7.11
CA GLY A 316 -16.37 -29.87 6.69
C GLY A 316 -15.98 -28.73 7.64
N VAL A 317 -14.79 -28.80 8.22
CA VAL A 317 -14.22 -27.73 9.04
C VAL A 317 -12.95 -27.19 8.39
N ALA A 318 -12.76 -25.87 8.42
CA ALA A 318 -11.61 -25.21 7.83
C ALA A 318 -11.14 -24.04 8.69
N GLY A 319 -9.84 -23.95 8.91
CA GLY A 319 -9.24 -22.99 9.84
C GLY A 319 -8.76 -21.70 9.16
N PRO A 320 -8.03 -20.85 9.90
CA PRO A 320 -7.51 -19.59 9.38
C PRO A 320 -6.59 -19.75 8.17
N SER A 321 -5.84 -20.85 8.07
CA SER A 321 -4.93 -21.10 6.93
C SER A 321 -5.69 -21.23 5.61
N TYR A 322 -6.80 -22.00 5.62
CA TYR A 322 -7.69 -22.15 4.47
C TYR A 322 -8.37 -20.82 4.11
N LEU A 323 -8.90 -20.10 5.11
CA LEU A 323 -9.54 -18.80 4.88
C LEU A 323 -8.55 -17.76 4.33
N ALA A 324 -7.29 -17.80 4.77
CA ALA A 324 -6.24 -16.96 4.24
C ALA A 324 -5.88 -17.32 2.81
N ALA A 325 -5.72 -18.61 2.49
CA ALA A 325 -5.48 -19.08 1.13
C ALA A 325 -6.62 -18.66 0.18
N LEU A 326 -7.86 -18.82 0.62
CA LEU A 326 -9.05 -18.39 -0.12
C LEU A 326 -9.07 -16.88 -0.36
N GLY A 327 -8.68 -16.08 0.63
CA GLY A 327 -8.56 -14.62 0.50
C GLY A 327 -7.50 -14.20 -0.53
N HIS A 328 -6.32 -14.83 -0.52
CA HIS A 328 -5.26 -14.57 -1.49
C HIS A 328 -5.63 -15.01 -2.92
N GLU A 329 -6.33 -16.13 -3.07
CA GLU A 329 -6.83 -16.56 -4.38
C GLU A 329 -7.90 -15.59 -4.92
N ALA A 330 -8.79 -15.13 -4.04
CA ALA A 330 -9.86 -14.21 -4.36
C ALA A 330 -9.33 -12.80 -4.74
N ILE A 331 -8.25 -12.36 -4.10
CA ILE A 331 -7.63 -11.04 -4.27
C ILE A 331 -6.11 -11.24 -4.46
N PRO A 332 -5.65 -11.52 -5.69
CA PRO A 332 -4.24 -11.78 -5.97
C PRO A 332 -3.39 -10.50 -6.12
N ASP A 333 -4.02 -9.32 -6.08
CA ASP A 333 -3.34 -8.04 -6.28
C ASP A 333 -2.71 -7.55 -4.97
N ASN A 334 -1.38 -7.45 -4.93
CA ASN A 334 -0.63 -7.02 -3.75
C ASN A 334 -0.84 -5.54 -3.37
N ASP A 335 -1.39 -4.73 -4.28
CA ASP A 335 -1.74 -3.33 -3.98
C ASP A 335 -3.07 -3.22 -3.19
N LEU A 336 -3.75 -4.35 -3.01
CA LEU A 336 -5.00 -4.48 -2.29
C LEU A 336 -4.81 -5.32 -1.01
N GLU A 337 -5.36 -4.83 0.08
CA GLU A 337 -5.46 -5.54 1.34
C GLU A 337 -6.92 -5.87 1.63
N TRP A 338 -7.13 -6.89 2.47
CA TRP A 338 -8.47 -7.37 2.77
C TRP A 338 -8.59 -7.82 4.21
N THR A 339 -9.82 -7.75 4.71
CA THR A 339 -10.18 -8.27 6.04
C THR A 339 -11.47 -9.04 5.96
N LEU A 340 -11.53 -10.13 6.72
CA LEU A 340 -12.76 -10.84 7.00
C LEU A 340 -13.24 -10.45 8.39
N SER A 341 -14.53 -10.20 8.52
CA SER A 341 -15.17 -9.92 9.81
C SER A 341 -16.38 -10.82 10.00
N ASP A 342 -16.69 -11.16 11.25
CA ASP A 342 -17.93 -11.88 11.57
C ASP A 342 -19.18 -11.01 11.28
N PRO A 343 -20.39 -11.57 11.30
CA PRO A 343 -21.62 -10.79 11.13
C PRO A 343 -21.84 -9.69 12.20
N ALA A 344 -21.13 -9.76 13.33
CA ALA A 344 -21.16 -8.74 14.39
C ALA A 344 -20.12 -7.62 14.16
N GLY A 345 -19.30 -7.70 13.10
CA GLY A 345 -18.29 -6.71 12.75
C GLY A 345 -16.94 -6.89 13.47
N ARG A 346 -16.71 -8.01 14.17
CA ARG A 346 -15.40 -8.33 14.76
C ARG A 346 -14.47 -8.87 13.68
N VAL A 347 -13.24 -8.37 13.64
CA VAL A 347 -12.24 -8.86 12.69
C VAL A 347 -11.85 -10.28 13.03
N VAL A 348 -11.91 -11.13 12.01
CA VAL A 348 -11.64 -12.57 12.05
C VAL A 348 -10.26 -12.83 11.45
N LEU A 349 -9.96 -12.19 10.32
CA LEU A 349 -8.68 -12.30 9.60
C LEU A 349 -8.32 -10.94 8.97
N GLY A 350 -7.02 -10.64 8.95
CA GLY A 350 -6.44 -9.39 8.43
C GLY A 350 -6.38 -8.27 9.47
N GLU A 351 -5.79 -7.13 9.08
CA GLU A 351 -5.70 -5.94 9.94
C GLU A 351 -6.87 -4.98 9.67
N PRO A 352 -7.60 -4.51 10.70
CA PRO A 352 -8.67 -3.54 10.52
C PRO A 352 -8.14 -2.24 9.93
N SER A 353 -8.76 -1.77 8.85
CA SER A 353 -8.50 -0.43 8.31
C SER A 353 -9.57 0.57 8.77
N THR A 354 -9.14 1.78 9.14
CA THR A 354 -10.02 2.87 9.59
C THR A 354 -10.67 3.65 8.45
N SER A 355 -10.52 3.22 7.20
CA SER A 355 -11.16 3.85 6.04
C SER A 355 -11.76 2.78 5.12
N PRO A 356 -13.10 2.77 4.92
CA PRO A 356 -13.74 1.71 4.15
C PRO A 356 -13.49 1.88 2.65
N LEU A 357 -12.51 1.11 2.17
CA LEU A 357 -12.50 0.39 0.91
C LEU A 357 -13.81 -0.39 0.59
N ALA A 358 -14.13 -0.86 -0.62
CA ALA A 358 -15.39 -1.59 -0.90
C ALA A 358 -15.75 -2.72 0.12
N VAL A 359 -16.98 -2.70 0.64
CA VAL A 359 -17.49 -3.67 1.66
C VAL A 359 -18.58 -4.57 1.07
N ARG A 360 -18.55 -5.85 1.42
CA ARG A 360 -19.62 -6.82 1.14
C ARG A 360 -20.01 -7.48 2.46
N THR A 361 -21.19 -7.14 2.97
CA THR A 361 -21.70 -7.69 4.23
C THR A 361 -22.10 -9.15 4.05
N ALA A 362 -21.99 -9.95 5.12
CA ALA A 362 -22.41 -11.36 5.14
C ALA A 362 -23.84 -11.56 4.58
N ALA A 363 -24.77 -10.67 4.91
CA ALA A 363 -26.14 -10.72 4.42
C ALA A 363 -26.27 -10.48 2.90
N ALA A 364 -25.48 -9.54 2.35
CA ALA A 364 -25.51 -9.21 0.93
C ALA A 364 -24.78 -10.25 0.07
N SER A 365 -23.64 -10.75 0.55
CA SER A 365 -22.83 -11.75 -0.12
C SER A 365 -23.29 -13.18 0.14
N ARG A 366 -24.23 -13.41 1.08
CA ARG A 366 -24.60 -14.75 1.58
C ARG A 366 -23.41 -15.56 2.13
N LEU A 367 -22.24 -14.96 2.32
CA LEU A 367 -21.08 -15.60 2.94
C LEU A 367 -21.25 -15.58 4.47
N PRO A 368 -20.62 -16.50 5.21
CA PRO A 368 -20.70 -16.50 6.68
C PRO A 368 -19.87 -15.37 7.33
N TRP A 369 -19.18 -14.56 6.51
CA TRP A 369 -18.39 -13.40 6.92
C TRP A 369 -18.68 -12.18 6.04
N SER A 370 -18.33 -11.01 6.55
CA SER A 370 -18.25 -9.77 5.77
C SER A 370 -16.83 -9.59 5.23
N LEU A 371 -16.71 -9.24 3.95
CA LEU A 371 -15.45 -8.96 3.26
C LEU A 371 -15.27 -7.44 3.13
N GLN A 372 -14.10 -6.94 3.51
CA GLN A 372 -13.69 -5.56 3.23
C GLN A 372 -12.42 -5.61 2.39
N VAL A 373 -12.39 -4.84 1.30
CA VAL A 373 -11.23 -4.73 0.39
C VAL A 373 -10.79 -3.28 0.32
N TYR A 374 -9.55 -3.00 0.65
CA TYR A 374 -8.98 -1.67 0.66
C TYR A 374 -7.62 -1.63 -0.04
N SER A 375 -7.09 -0.43 -0.30
CA SER A 375 -5.78 -0.30 -0.92
C SER A 375 -4.69 -0.31 0.15
N ALA A 376 -3.61 -1.06 -0.09
CA ALA A 376 -2.42 -1.10 0.75
C ALA A 376 -1.70 0.27 0.80
N ALA A 377 -1.86 1.08 -0.25
CA ALA A 377 -1.31 2.42 -0.30
C ALA A 377 -2.10 3.35 0.63
N GLY A 378 -1.45 3.78 1.73
CA GLY A 378 -1.95 4.88 2.58
C GLY A 378 -2.27 6.14 1.76
N PRO A 379 -2.98 7.13 2.34
CA PRO A 379 -3.42 8.32 1.61
C PRO A 379 -2.24 8.93 0.84
N ASP A 380 -2.34 8.84 -0.47
CA ASP A 380 -1.31 9.20 -1.43
C ASP A 380 -1.08 10.72 -1.36
N LEU A 381 -0.21 11.13 -0.43
CA LEU A 381 0.28 12.50 -0.29
C LEU A 381 1.37 12.80 -1.34
N SER A 382 1.62 11.88 -2.28
CA SER A 382 2.58 12.07 -3.36
C SER A 382 2.16 13.25 -4.25
N PRO A 383 2.98 14.31 -4.33
CA PRO A 383 2.67 15.43 -5.18
C PRO A 383 2.89 15.04 -6.64
N THR A 384 1.82 15.16 -7.41
CA THR A 384 1.82 15.57 -8.83
C THR A 384 2.39 14.58 -9.85
N SER A 385 1.50 13.99 -10.64
CA SER A 385 1.83 13.24 -11.87
C SER A 385 2.82 14.05 -12.74
N PRO A 386 3.83 13.43 -13.39
CA PRO A 386 4.89 14.14 -14.14
C PRO A 386 4.37 15.08 -15.26
N ARG A 387 3.12 14.88 -15.71
CA ARG A 387 2.41 15.78 -16.62
C ARG A 387 2.11 17.16 -16.04
N GLN A 388 1.92 17.27 -14.72
CA GLN A 388 1.67 18.55 -14.03
C GLN A 388 2.92 19.43 -14.01
N GLY A 389 4.10 18.83 -13.83
CA GLY A 389 5.39 19.54 -13.94
C GLY A 389 5.60 20.12 -15.34
N LEU A 390 5.25 19.35 -16.39
CA LEU A 390 5.37 19.80 -17.77
C LEU A 390 4.41 20.96 -18.10
N LEU A 391 3.17 20.92 -17.60
CA LEU A 391 2.19 22.00 -17.82
C LEU A 391 2.57 23.30 -17.10
N LEU A 392 3.06 23.22 -15.85
CA LEU A 392 3.59 24.38 -15.12
C LEU A 392 4.82 24.96 -15.84
N TRP A 393 5.67 24.11 -16.41
CA TRP A 393 6.81 24.54 -17.22
C TRP A 393 6.37 25.29 -18.48
N VAL A 394 5.36 24.78 -19.20
CA VAL A 394 4.81 25.45 -20.40
C VAL A 394 4.23 26.82 -20.03
N LEU A 395 3.47 26.92 -18.94
CA LEU A 395 2.93 28.20 -18.44
C LEU A 395 4.05 29.18 -18.07
N ALA A 396 5.11 28.69 -17.38
CA ALA A 396 6.25 29.51 -17.01
C ALA A 396 7.00 30.03 -18.25
N VAL A 397 7.24 29.17 -19.25
CA VAL A 397 7.87 29.57 -20.52
C VAL A 397 7.03 30.60 -21.25
N LEU A 398 5.71 30.40 -21.32
CA LEU A 398 4.80 31.34 -21.98
C LEU A 398 4.87 32.71 -21.29
N ALA A 399 4.84 32.74 -19.95
CA ALA A 399 4.95 33.97 -19.17
C ALA A 399 6.28 34.70 -19.42
N VAL A 400 7.40 33.97 -19.51
CA VAL A 400 8.72 34.54 -19.84
C VAL A 400 8.72 35.15 -21.24
N VAL A 401 8.15 34.48 -22.24
CA VAL A 401 8.04 35.00 -23.60
C VAL A 401 7.22 36.30 -23.64
N TRP A 402 6.07 36.33 -22.94
CA TRP A 402 5.23 37.53 -22.83
C TRP A 402 5.94 38.69 -22.14
N MET A 403 6.60 38.44 -21.01
CA MET A 403 7.37 39.45 -20.27
C MET A 403 8.50 40.03 -21.12
N THR A 404 9.19 39.17 -21.86
CA THR A 404 10.27 39.57 -22.77
C THR A 404 9.72 40.42 -23.91
N GLY A 405 8.64 40.00 -24.55
CA GLY A 405 7.98 40.76 -25.62
C GLY A 405 7.51 42.15 -25.15
N ALA A 406 6.86 42.21 -23.99
CA ALA A 406 6.41 43.48 -23.39
C ALA A 406 7.59 44.42 -23.10
N TYR A 407 8.69 43.89 -22.57
CA TYR A 407 9.91 44.68 -22.30
C TYR A 407 10.48 45.31 -23.58
N PHE A 408 10.61 44.54 -24.67
CA PHE A 408 11.13 45.05 -25.94
C PHE A 408 10.24 46.14 -26.54
N ILE A 409 8.92 45.99 -26.49
CA ILE A 409 7.97 46.99 -27.00
C ILE A 409 8.09 48.30 -26.20
N VAL A 410 8.10 48.22 -24.86
CA VAL A 410 8.25 49.41 -24.00
C VAL A 410 9.59 50.09 -24.26
N ARG A 411 10.66 49.32 -24.41
CA ARG A 411 12.00 49.86 -24.68
C ARG A 411 12.08 50.57 -26.02
N ALA A 412 11.47 50.03 -27.07
CA ALA A 412 11.43 50.62 -28.40
C ALA A 412 10.71 51.97 -28.39
N ILE A 413 9.50 52.03 -27.81
CA ILE A 413 8.70 53.25 -27.72
C ILE A 413 9.43 54.33 -26.90
N SER A 414 10.06 53.94 -25.79
CA SER A 414 10.78 54.88 -24.92
C SER A 414 11.97 55.53 -25.62
N ARG A 415 12.67 54.79 -26.48
CA ARG A 415 13.81 55.33 -27.25
C ARG A 415 13.36 56.35 -28.29
N GLU A 416 12.26 56.07 -28.97
CA GLU A 416 11.72 56.94 -30.01
C GLU A 416 11.20 58.27 -29.42
N LEU A 417 10.47 58.20 -28.30
CA LEU A 417 10.02 59.39 -27.56
C LEU A 417 11.18 60.25 -27.05
N ALA A 418 12.31 59.66 -26.66
CA ALA A 418 13.47 60.40 -26.20
C ALA A 418 14.12 61.21 -27.34
N VAL A 419 14.20 60.63 -28.54
CA VAL A 419 14.73 61.31 -29.73
C VAL A 419 13.81 62.45 -30.17
N GLU A 420 12.49 62.22 -30.20
CA GLU A 420 11.52 63.26 -30.53
C GLU A 420 11.59 64.44 -29.54
N ARG A 421 11.74 64.16 -28.23
CA ARG A 421 11.90 65.21 -27.20
C ARG A 421 13.16 66.03 -27.41
N LEU A 422 14.32 65.39 -27.63
CA LEU A 422 15.57 66.09 -27.89
C LEU A 422 15.49 66.98 -29.13
N GLN A 423 14.83 66.51 -30.19
CA GLN A 423 14.62 67.31 -31.39
C GLN A 423 13.70 68.52 -31.12
N SER A 424 12.63 68.32 -30.35
CA SER A 424 11.72 69.38 -29.94
C SER A 424 12.41 70.44 -29.07
N ASP A 425 13.16 70.01 -28.06
CA ASP A 425 13.89 70.88 -27.13
C ASP A 425 14.98 71.69 -27.86
N PHE A 426 15.68 71.07 -28.82
CA PHE A 426 16.64 71.75 -29.69
C PHE A 426 15.97 72.86 -30.53
N VAL A 427 14.86 72.56 -31.20
CA VAL A 427 14.14 73.54 -32.03
C VAL A 427 13.61 74.70 -31.19
N ALA A 428 13.11 74.42 -29.99
CA ALA A 428 12.65 75.44 -29.05
C ALA A 428 13.83 76.34 -28.59
N GLY A 429 14.96 75.74 -28.22
CA GLY A 429 16.17 76.46 -27.80
C GLY A 429 16.73 77.38 -28.89
N VAL A 430 16.89 76.88 -30.12
CA VAL A 430 17.33 77.67 -31.26
C VAL A 430 16.38 78.84 -31.53
N SER A 431 15.07 78.59 -31.51
CA SER A 431 14.07 79.64 -31.74
C SER A 431 14.15 80.77 -30.70
N HIS A 432 14.44 80.44 -29.45
CA HIS A 432 14.63 81.42 -28.37
C HIS A 432 15.90 82.27 -28.56
N GLU A 433 17.03 81.64 -28.89
CA GLU A 433 18.31 82.33 -29.13
C GLU A 433 18.26 83.27 -30.35
N PHE A 434 17.45 82.96 -31.36
CA PHE A 434 17.24 83.81 -32.53
C PHE A 434 16.32 85.01 -32.27
N ARG A 435 15.27 84.82 -31.44
CA ARG A 435 14.26 85.87 -31.21
C ARG A 435 14.85 87.11 -30.53
N SER A 436 15.73 86.93 -29.53
CA SER A 436 16.33 88.03 -28.77
C SER A 436 17.12 89.03 -29.63
N PRO A 437 18.12 88.62 -30.45
CA PRO A 437 18.85 89.53 -31.33
C PRO A 437 17.94 90.16 -32.39
N LEU A 438 17.00 89.41 -32.96
CA LEU A 438 16.02 89.94 -33.92
C LEU A 438 15.15 91.04 -33.32
N SER A 439 14.64 90.85 -32.10
CA SER A 439 13.87 91.89 -31.39
C SER A 439 14.69 93.16 -31.15
N SER A 440 15.97 93.01 -30.76
CA SER A 440 16.88 94.14 -30.58
C SER A 440 17.13 94.89 -31.90
N LEU A 441 17.39 94.15 -32.99
CA LEU A 441 17.57 94.72 -34.32
C LEU A 441 16.31 95.46 -34.82
N SER A 442 15.13 94.86 -34.64
CA SER A 442 13.86 95.48 -35.01
C SER A 442 13.59 96.77 -34.22
N GLN A 443 13.86 96.77 -32.91
CA GLN A 443 13.68 97.96 -32.06
C GLN A 443 14.60 99.10 -32.49
N ILE A 444 15.88 98.81 -32.77
CA ILE A 444 16.84 99.81 -33.25
C ILE A 444 16.45 100.33 -34.64
N ALA A 445 16.03 99.46 -35.55
CA ALA A 445 15.56 99.85 -36.88
C ALA A 445 14.33 100.77 -36.80
N GLU A 446 13.37 100.48 -35.92
CA GLU A 446 12.19 101.32 -35.72
C GLU A 446 12.56 102.71 -35.17
N MET A 447 13.52 102.79 -34.23
CA MET A 447 14.03 104.07 -33.71
C MET A 447 14.73 104.90 -34.80
N LEU A 448 15.49 104.26 -35.70
CA LEU A 448 16.14 104.89 -36.86
C LEU A 448 15.12 105.43 -37.86
N VAL A 449 14.13 104.62 -38.25
CA VAL A 449 13.08 105.03 -39.21
C VAL A 449 12.24 106.18 -38.65
N SER A 450 11.94 106.15 -37.34
CA SER A 450 11.13 107.18 -36.69
C SER A 450 11.90 108.47 -36.37
N ASN A 451 13.21 108.52 -36.66
CA ASN A 451 14.13 109.59 -36.25
C ASN A 451 14.06 109.94 -34.74
N ARG A 452 13.81 108.93 -33.89
CA ARG A 452 13.53 109.07 -32.44
C ARG A 452 14.78 109.05 -31.55
N PHE A 453 15.92 109.53 -32.05
CA PHE A 453 17.14 109.60 -31.25
C PHE A 453 17.32 110.98 -30.60
N ALA A 454 17.59 110.99 -29.29
CA ALA A 454 17.78 112.21 -28.52
C ALA A 454 19.11 112.92 -28.81
N SER A 455 20.11 112.20 -29.34
CA SER A 455 21.42 112.75 -29.74
C SER A 455 22.06 111.95 -30.87
N ASP A 456 22.99 112.57 -31.61
CA ASP A 456 23.79 111.89 -32.63
C ASP A 456 24.73 110.82 -32.04
N ASP A 457 25.16 110.98 -30.79
CA ASP A 457 25.96 109.97 -30.08
C ASP A 457 25.17 108.69 -29.81
N LEU A 458 23.89 108.81 -29.40
CA LEU A 458 22.98 107.67 -29.23
C LEU A 458 22.72 106.95 -30.57
N ARG A 459 22.66 107.70 -31.67
CA ARG A 459 22.51 107.15 -33.02
C ARG A 459 23.75 106.33 -33.42
N ARG A 460 24.96 106.83 -33.14
CA ARG A 460 26.22 106.10 -33.38
C ARG A 460 26.31 104.83 -32.53
N GLN A 461 26.01 104.91 -31.24
CA GLN A 461 25.97 103.75 -30.36
C GLN A 461 24.97 102.69 -30.83
N SER A 462 23.85 103.10 -31.41
CA SER A 462 22.86 102.19 -31.99
C SER A 462 23.37 101.45 -33.23
N TYR A 463 24.21 102.09 -34.05
CA TYR A 463 24.90 101.40 -35.15
C TYR A 463 25.88 100.33 -34.64
N ASP A 464 26.59 100.59 -33.54
CA ASP A 464 27.48 99.59 -32.92
C ASP A 464 26.71 98.40 -32.34
N VAL A 465 25.54 98.65 -31.74
CA VAL A 465 24.66 97.55 -31.28
C VAL A 465 24.12 96.76 -32.47
N LEU A 466 23.71 97.44 -33.55
CA LEU A 466 23.21 96.79 -34.77
C LEU A 466 24.29 95.90 -35.42
N ALA A 467 25.53 96.39 -35.50
CA ALA A 467 26.67 95.61 -35.99
C ALA A 467 26.92 94.38 -35.12
N ARG A 468 26.94 94.53 -33.78
CA ARG A 468 27.17 93.42 -32.85
C ARG A 468 26.06 92.35 -32.88
N GLU A 469 24.80 92.76 -32.90
CA GLU A 469 23.68 91.80 -32.94
C GLU A 469 23.56 91.10 -34.30
N THR A 470 23.88 91.80 -35.40
CA THR A 470 23.96 91.18 -36.74
C THR A 470 25.08 90.14 -36.79
N ASP A 471 26.25 90.47 -36.25
CA ASP A 471 27.39 89.54 -36.18
C ASP A 471 27.13 88.36 -35.23
N ARG A 472 26.40 88.58 -34.13
CA ARG A 472 25.92 87.51 -33.25
C ARG A 472 24.95 86.57 -33.98
N LEU A 473 23.96 87.11 -34.69
CA LEU A 473 22.99 86.31 -35.45
C LEU A 473 23.67 85.54 -36.58
N ARG A 474 24.65 86.15 -37.26
CA ARG A 474 25.50 85.48 -38.26
C ARG A 474 26.23 84.26 -37.66
N ARG A 475 26.90 84.41 -36.51
CA ARG A 475 27.55 83.29 -35.82
C ARG A 475 26.58 82.18 -35.42
N LEU A 476 25.37 82.53 -34.96
CA LEU A 476 24.33 81.55 -34.60
C LEU A 476 23.86 80.75 -35.83
N VAL A 477 23.71 81.40 -36.98
CA VAL A 477 23.36 80.74 -38.24
C VAL A 477 24.49 79.84 -38.73
N GLU A 478 25.74 80.33 -38.71
CA GLU A 478 26.93 79.54 -39.08
C GLU A 478 27.04 78.29 -38.19
N GLY A 479 26.90 78.43 -36.87
CA GLY A 479 26.91 77.31 -35.94
C GLY A 479 25.78 76.30 -36.18
N LEU A 480 24.59 76.75 -36.58
CA LEU A 480 23.48 75.86 -36.93
C LEU A 480 23.75 75.08 -38.22
N LEU A 481 24.36 75.71 -39.22
CA LEU A 481 24.75 75.07 -40.48
C LEU A 481 25.84 74.01 -40.24
N ASP A 482 26.82 74.33 -39.40
CA ASP A 482 27.86 73.38 -39.01
C ASP A 482 27.28 72.19 -38.24
N PHE A 483 26.38 72.43 -37.29
CA PHE A 483 25.64 71.36 -36.59
C PHE A 483 24.83 70.48 -37.56
N GLY A 484 24.16 71.08 -38.54
CA GLY A 484 23.45 70.36 -39.60
C GLY A 484 24.38 69.45 -40.42
N ARG A 485 25.57 69.93 -40.78
CA ARG A 485 26.59 69.14 -41.49
C ARG A 485 27.13 67.99 -40.64
N PHE A 486 27.34 68.19 -39.34
CA PHE A 486 27.78 67.13 -38.43
C PHE A 486 26.70 66.03 -38.27
N THR A 487 25.42 66.41 -38.15
CA THR A 487 24.32 65.46 -37.93
C THR A 487 23.94 64.65 -39.17
N THR A 488 24.16 65.18 -40.38
CA THR A 488 23.95 64.46 -41.65
C THR A 488 25.19 63.68 -42.12
N GLY A 489 26.28 63.66 -41.35
CA GLY A 489 27.49 62.90 -41.66
C GLY A 489 28.38 63.51 -42.76
N GLY A 490 28.20 64.79 -43.08
CA GLY A 490 28.89 65.48 -44.17
C GLY A 490 30.21 66.18 -43.80
N ALA A 491 30.65 66.11 -42.54
CA ALA A 491 31.92 66.69 -42.12
C ALA A 491 33.09 65.80 -42.59
N VAL A 492 33.84 66.27 -43.60
CA VAL A 492 35.06 65.61 -44.06
C VAL A 492 36.21 66.01 -43.13
N TYR A 493 36.68 65.09 -42.30
CA TYR A 493 37.81 65.31 -41.41
C TYR A 493 39.12 64.95 -42.12
N HIS A 494 40.05 65.91 -42.18
CA HIS A 494 41.42 65.69 -42.62
C HIS A 494 42.32 65.62 -41.40
N PHE A 495 42.77 64.41 -41.05
CA PHE A 495 43.66 64.19 -39.92
C PHE A 495 45.11 64.26 -40.37
N GLU A 496 45.87 65.16 -39.77
CA GLU A 496 47.29 65.35 -40.04
C GLU A 496 48.09 65.44 -38.73
N PRO A 497 49.36 64.98 -38.68
CA PRO A 497 50.23 65.18 -37.53
C PRO A 497 50.52 66.67 -37.34
N VAL A 498 50.14 67.22 -36.18
CA VAL A 498 50.36 68.63 -35.83
C VAL A 498 51.22 68.72 -34.57
N ASP A 499 52.26 69.56 -34.60
CA ASP A 499 53.00 69.95 -33.40
C ASP A 499 52.14 70.91 -32.57
N ILE A 500 51.60 70.37 -31.48
CA ILE A 500 50.72 71.11 -30.57
C ILE A 500 51.45 72.32 -29.95
N GLY A 501 52.75 72.22 -29.69
CA GLY A 501 53.53 73.31 -29.09
C GLY A 501 53.57 74.52 -30.02
N ALA A 502 53.98 74.30 -31.27
CA ALA A 502 54.03 75.35 -32.29
C ALA A 502 52.64 75.91 -32.64
N PHE A 503 51.62 75.04 -32.72
CA PHE A 503 50.25 75.47 -32.97
C PHE A 503 49.71 76.36 -31.85
N LEU A 504 49.90 75.97 -30.59
CA LEU A 504 49.48 76.76 -29.44
C LEU A 504 50.22 78.09 -29.35
N GLU A 505 51.53 78.13 -29.61
CA GLU A 505 52.29 79.39 -29.67
C GLU A 505 51.71 80.34 -30.72
N THR A 506 51.34 79.81 -31.90
CA THR A 506 50.71 80.58 -32.98
C THR A 506 49.37 81.14 -32.52
N VAL A 507 48.48 80.31 -31.96
CA VAL A 507 47.17 80.75 -31.45
C VAL A 507 47.32 81.78 -30.32
N ILE A 508 48.24 81.55 -29.38
CA ILE A 508 48.51 82.48 -28.28
C ILE A 508 49.02 83.82 -28.81
N SER A 509 49.88 83.81 -29.84
CA SER A 509 50.39 85.03 -30.47
C SER A 509 49.28 85.84 -31.14
N GLU A 510 48.36 85.18 -31.85
CA GLU A 510 47.20 85.83 -32.48
C GLU A 510 46.27 86.47 -31.44
N PHE A 511 45.95 85.74 -30.36
CA PHE A 511 45.11 86.28 -29.29
C PHE A 511 45.78 87.44 -28.54
N ARG A 512 47.10 87.38 -28.30
CA ARG A 512 47.85 88.49 -27.69
C ARG A 512 47.86 89.73 -28.57
N ALA A 513 48.06 89.56 -29.88
CA ALA A 513 48.00 90.67 -30.83
C ALA A 513 46.64 91.36 -30.83
N ARG A 514 45.56 90.59 -30.70
CA ARG A 514 44.17 91.08 -30.68
C ARG A 514 43.76 91.72 -29.35
N ALA A 515 44.42 91.37 -28.24
CA ALA A 515 44.19 91.97 -26.93
C ALA A 515 44.97 93.29 -26.71
N ALA A 516 46.02 93.52 -27.50
CA ALA A 516 46.81 94.75 -27.49
C ALA A 516 46.27 95.83 -28.45
N ALA A 517 45.33 95.47 -29.33
CA ALA A 517 44.56 96.37 -30.21
C ALA A 517 43.20 96.67 -29.57
#